data_AF-A0A526Z4T7-F1
#
_entry.id   AF-A0A526Z4T7-F1
#
_cell.length_a   1.000
_cell.length_b   1.000
_cell.length_c   1.000
_cell.angle_alpha   90.00
_cell.angle_beta   90.00
_cell.angle_gamma   90.00
#
_symmetry.space_group_name_H-M   'P 1'
#
loop_
_entity.id
_entity.type
_entity.pdbx_description
1 polymer ?
#
loop_
_entity_poly.entity_id
_entity_poly.type
_entity_poly.pdbx_seq_one_letter_code
_entity_poly.pdbx_strand_id
1 'polypeptide(L)' 'NSFMNRVTLALRDKLTPTGDDDRPPPKAPKAQSHVRQARPQQPAAKLPETGPMAAMLKKLFGGKG' A
#
# COMPACT_ATOMS: atom_id res chain seq x y z
N ASN A 1 9.70 -2.88 5.72
CA ASN A 1 8.97 -4.18 5.60
C ASN A 1 8.70 -4.58 4.15
N SER A 2 9.72 -5.03 3.39
CA SER A 2 9.55 -5.40 1.96
C SER A 2 10.10 -6.79 1.60
N PHE A 3 10.64 -7.53 2.57
CA PHE A 3 11.23 -8.85 2.34
C PHE A 3 10.24 -9.82 1.69
N MET A 4 9.02 -9.94 2.24
CA MET A 4 8.01 -10.86 1.71
C MET A 4 7.57 -10.51 0.27
N ASN A 5 7.51 -9.23 -0.08
CA ASN A 5 7.17 -8.82 -1.46
C ASN A 5 8.27 -9.15 -2.47
N ARG A 6 9.54 -9.17 -2.05
CA ARG A 6 10.66 -9.54 -2.95
C ARG A 6 10.71 -11.05 -3.17
N VAL A 7 10.46 -11.83 -2.12
CA VAL A 7 10.39 -13.30 -2.20
C VAL A 7 9.26 -13.74 -3.14
N THR A 8 8.08 -13.12 -3.03
CA THR A 8 6.95 -13.48 -3.90
C THR A 8 7.17 -13.10 -5.36
N LEU A 9 7.87 -12.00 -5.64
CA LEU A 9 8.18 -11.59 -7.01
C LEU A 9 9.19 -12.55 -7.67
N ALA A 10 10.21 -12.96 -6.93
CA ALA A 10 11.23 -13.89 -7.43
C ALA A 10 10.68 -15.30 -7.70
N LEU A 11 9.66 -15.74 -6.94
CA LEU A 11 9.10 -17.08 -7.06
C LEU A 11 7.83 -17.13 -7.94
N ARG A 12 7.37 -16.01 -8.50
CA ARG A 12 6.09 -15.90 -9.19
C ARG A 12 5.89 -16.94 -10.29
N ASP A 13 6.92 -17.25 -11.07
CA ASP A 13 6.85 -18.22 -12.17
C ASP A 13 6.75 -19.67 -11.67
N LYS A 14 7.30 -19.96 -10.48
CA LYS A 14 7.25 -21.28 -9.81
C LYS A 14 5.99 -21.49 -8.97
N LEU A 15 5.24 -20.42 -8.69
CA LEU A 15 3.97 -20.46 -7.94
C LEU A 15 2.76 -20.61 -8.87
N THR A 16 2.97 -20.82 -10.16
CA THR A 16 1.88 -21.13 -11.10
C THR A 16 1.43 -22.58 -10.85
N PRO A 17 0.13 -22.83 -10.54
CA PRO A 17 -0.35 -24.18 -10.28
C PRO A 17 -0.19 -25.05 -11.54
N THR A 18 0.65 -26.06 -11.48
CA THR A 18 0.99 -26.96 -12.59
C THR A 18 -0.01 -28.11 -12.80
N GLY A 19 -1.16 -28.11 -12.12
CA GLY A 19 -2.19 -29.14 -12.25
C GLY A 19 -3.48 -28.84 -11.48
N ASP A 20 -4.52 -29.65 -11.72
CA ASP A 20 -5.83 -29.55 -11.04
C ASP A 20 -5.76 -29.83 -9.53
N ASP A 21 -4.80 -30.64 -9.08
CA ASP A 21 -4.58 -30.98 -7.65
C ASP A 21 -3.89 -29.87 -6.83
N ASP A 22 -3.21 -28.94 -7.50
CA ASP A 22 -2.47 -27.83 -6.85
C ASP A 22 -3.27 -26.52 -6.86
N ARG A 23 -4.55 -26.59 -7.24
CA ARG A 23 -5.44 -25.43 -7.28
C ARG A 23 -5.93 -25.11 -5.87
N PRO A 24 -5.76 -23.86 -5.41
CA PRO A 24 -6.30 -23.46 -4.13
C PRO A 24 -7.83 -23.65 -4.13
N PRO A 25 -8.40 -24.22 -3.05
CA PRO A 25 -9.83 -24.48 -2.98
C PRO A 25 -10.63 -23.19 -3.19
N PRO A 26 -11.84 -23.28 -3.79
CA PRO A 26 -12.66 -22.12 -4.09
C PRO A 26 -12.88 -21.32 -2.81
N LYS A 27 -12.47 -20.05 -2.84
CA LYS A 27 -12.53 -19.17 -1.66
C LYS A 27 -13.98 -18.97 -1.25
N ALA A 28 -14.29 -19.35 -0.02
CA ALA A 28 -15.59 -19.11 0.59
C ALA A 28 -15.99 -17.62 0.50
N PRO A 29 -17.29 -17.32 0.36
CA PRO A 29 -17.76 -15.94 0.24
C PRO A 29 -17.31 -15.14 1.47
N LYS A 30 -16.60 -14.03 1.21
CA LYS A 30 -16.07 -13.17 2.27
C LYS A 30 -17.23 -12.53 3.02
N ALA A 31 -17.24 -12.68 4.35
CA ALA A 31 -18.22 -12.02 5.20
C ALA A 31 -18.18 -10.50 4.97
N GLN A 32 -19.34 -9.90 4.69
CA GLN A 32 -19.45 -8.46 4.51
C GLN A 32 -19.29 -7.76 5.86
N SER A 33 -18.17 -7.06 6.05
CA SER A 33 -17.96 -6.22 7.22
C SER A 33 -18.81 -4.95 7.09
N HIS A 34 -19.67 -4.68 8.07
CA HIS A 34 -20.40 -3.41 8.21
C HIS A 34 -19.48 -2.21 8.53
N VAL A 35 -18.19 -2.46 8.73
CA VAL A 35 -17.15 -1.45 8.96
C VAL A 35 -16.73 -0.87 7.61
N ARG A 36 -17.17 0.36 7.32
CA ARG A 36 -16.61 1.13 6.21
C ARG A 36 -15.20 1.54 6.59
N GLN A 37 -14.22 1.25 5.71
CA GLN A 37 -12.86 1.78 5.87
C GLN A 37 -12.94 3.30 5.99
N ALA A 38 -12.35 3.85 7.06
CA ALA A 38 -12.19 5.29 7.19
C ALA A 38 -11.37 5.77 5.99
N ARG A 39 -11.96 6.65 5.15
CA ARG A 39 -11.21 7.30 4.08
C ARG A 39 -10.05 8.07 4.73
N PRO A 40 -8.84 8.08 4.16
CA PRO A 40 -7.80 8.97 4.63
C PRO A 40 -8.33 10.40 4.52
N GLN A 41 -8.48 11.08 5.66
CA GLN A 41 -8.84 12.48 5.64
C GLN A 41 -7.74 13.22 4.87
N GLN A 42 -8.14 13.94 3.82
CA GLN A 42 -7.22 14.89 3.19
C GLN A 42 -6.74 15.85 4.27
N PRO A 43 -5.43 16.16 4.34
CA PRO A 43 -4.90 17.05 5.36
C PRO A 43 -5.61 18.40 5.24
N ALA A 44 -6.47 18.71 6.21
CA ALA A 44 -7.33 19.90 6.23
C ALA A 44 -6.56 21.18 6.60
N ALA A 45 -5.26 21.24 6.32
CA ALA A 45 -4.40 22.36 6.67
C ALA A 45 -3.76 22.93 5.41
N LYS A 46 -4.10 24.18 5.09
CA LYS A 46 -3.37 24.99 4.10
C LYS A 46 -1.93 25.10 4.59
N LEU A 47 -0.99 24.61 3.80
CA LEU A 47 0.42 24.68 4.16
C LEU A 47 0.83 26.16 4.27
N PRO A 48 1.54 26.55 5.33
CA PRO A 48 2.02 27.93 5.45
C PRO A 48 3.01 28.22 4.30
N GLU A 49 2.77 29.32 3.59
CA GLU A 49 3.57 29.71 2.42
C GLU A 49 4.89 30.40 2.83
N THR A 50 4.93 30.97 4.04
CA THR A 50 6.09 31.72 4.56
C THR A 50 6.43 31.34 5.99
N GLY A 51 7.70 31.53 6.38
CA GLY A 51 8.17 31.35 7.76
C GLY A 51 8.98 30.06 8.00
N PRO A 52 9.43 29.83 9.24
CA PRO A 52 10.34 28.72 9.58
C PRO A 52 9.74 27.34 9.29
N MET A 53 8.42 27.20 9.46
CA MET A 53 7.70 25.95 9.15
C MET A 53 7.66 25.67 7.63
N ALA A 54 7.43 26.69 6.80
CA ALA A 54 7.44 26.57 5.34
C ALA A 54 8.80 26.11 4.81
N ALA A 55 9.90 26.63 5.40
CA ALA A 55 11.26 26.22 5.06
C ALA A 55 11.53 24.75 5.38
N MET A 56 11.00 24.22 6.49
CA MET A 56 11.10 22.80 6.83
C MET A 56 10.30 21.92 5.86
N LEU A 57 9.07 22.33 5.52
CA LEU A 57 8.23 21.60 4.57
C LEU A 57 8.85 21.57 3.17
N LYS A 58 9.42 22.68 2.70
CA LYS A 58 10.13 22.74 1.41
C LYS A 58 11.35 21.81 1.37
N LYS A 59 12.08 21.67 2.48
CA LYS A 59 13.20 20.70 2.58
C LYS A 59 12.73 19.25 2.58
N LEU A 60 11.62 18.94 3.27
CA LEU A 60 11.06 17.58 3.36
C LEU A 60 10.42 17.10 2.05
N PHE A 61 9.72 18.00 1.35
CA PHE A 61 8.98 17.65 0.13
C PHE A 61 9.67 18.05 -1.18
N GLY A 62 10.69 18.92 -1.14
CA GLY A 62 11.42 19.40 -2.32
C GLY A 62 12.68 18.61 -2.68
N GLY A 63 13.07 17.61 -1.89
CA GLY A 63 14.29 16.80 -2.09
C GLY A 63 14.09 15.52 -2.90
N LYS A 64 13.21 15.51 -3.90
CA LYS A 64 12.97 14.34 -4.76
C LYS A 64 13.05 14.72 -6.24
N GLY A 65 14.29 14.71 -6.74
CA GLY A 65 14.66 14.46 -8.13
C GLY A 65 15.57 13.26 -8.14
#